data_AF-A0A1G2WUH0-F1
#
_entry.id   AF-A0A1G2WUH0-F1
#
_cell.length_a   1.000
_cell.length_b   1.000
_cell.length_c   1.000
_cell.angle_alpha   90.00
_cell.angle_beta   90.00
_cell.angle_gamma   90.00
#
_symmetry.space_group_name_H-M   'P 1'
#
loop_
_entity.id
_entity.type
_entity.pdbx_description
1 polymer ?
#
loop_
_entity_poly.entity_id
_entity_poly.type
_entity_poly.pdbx_seq_one_letter_code
_entity_poly.pdbx_strand_id
1 'polypeptide(L)'
;MGEEYGEDSPFLYFVSHSDPALIEAVRQGRKAEFRNFSWKEEPPDPQSVETFLKSKMDWEKRNKDRHKVLMDFYKHLLSLRKTIPALSSLDKKNLTVNGLEGEKIIFMRRWKDSTHVFIIFNFNCSRVKIIPPVLDGGWEKMIDSSETIWNGPGSLLPKELNAGDEITIRGFGFVMYNKENR
;
A
#
# COMPACT_ATOMS: atom_id res chain seq x y z
N MET A 1 5.74 -7.88 -9.51
CA MET A 1 5.04 -9.17 -9.30
C MET A 1 5.48 -9.67 -7.94
N GLY A 2 4.56 -10.05 -7.06
CA GLY A 2 4.87 -10.52 -5.71
C GLY A 2 4.64 -9.50 -4.59
N GLU A 3 4.30 -8.25 -4.91
CA GLU A 3 3.92 -7.25 -3.91
C GLU A 3 2.65 -7.67 -3.16
N GLU A 4 1.70 -8.28 -3.89
CA GLU A 4 0.39 -8.68 -3.39
C GLU A 4 0.45 -9.76 -2.30
N TYR A 5 1.54 -10.52 -2.20
CA TYR A 5 1.77 -11.48 -1.12
C TYR A 5 3.04 -11.19 -0.33
N GLY A 6 3.73 -10.07 -0.59
CA GLY A 6 4.96 -9.68 0.10
C GLY A 6 6.10 -10.65 -0.16
N GLU A 7 6.44 -10.87 -1.43
CA GLU A 7 7.64 -11.62 -1.83
C GLU A 7 8.89 -11.03 -1.17
N ASP A 8 9.72 -11.92 -0.61
CA ASP A 8 10.97 -11.53 0.05
C ASP A 8 12.15 -11.51 -0.93
N SER A 9 11.99 -12.21 -2.06
CA SER A 9 13.00 -12.28 -3.12
C SER A 9 13.19 -10.87 -3.73
N PRO A 10 14.42 -10.34 -3.74
CA PRO A 10 14.68 -9.03 -4.31
C PRO A 10 14.46 -9.04 -5.83
N PHE A 11 14.13 -7.91 -6.42
CA PHE A 11 14.17 -7.76 -7.87
C PHE A 11 15.48 -7.08 -8.28
N LEU A 12 16.52 -7.88 -8.53
CA LEU A 12 17.84 -7.39 -8.91
C LEU A 12 17.91 -7.12 -10.42
N TYR A 13 18.82 -6.23 -10.82
CA TYR A 13 19.15 -6.04 -12.23
C TYR A 13 20.09 -7.16 -12.69
N PHE A 14 19.70 -7.91 -13.72
CA PHE A 14 20.51 -8.98 -14.31
C PHE A 14 20.45 -8.92 -15.84
N VAL A 15 21.51 -9.40 -16.48
CA VAL A 15 21.70 -9.46 -17.94
C VAL A 15 22.27 -10.82 -18.34
N SER A 16 22.20 -11.15 -19.64
CA SER A 16 22.78 -12.38 -20.20
C SER A 16 23.37 -12.07 -21.58
N HIS A 17 24.45 -11.29 -21.60
CA HIS A 17 25.16 -10.96 -22.84
C HIS A 17 26.22 -12.02 -23.16
N SER A 18 26.58 -12.15 -24.44
CA SER A 18 27.67 -13.03 -24.90
C SER A 18 28.98 -12.28 -25.15
N ASP A 19 28.92 -10.99 -25.47
CA ASP A 19 30.09 -10.14 -25.72
C ASP A 19 30.78 -9.75 -24.39
N PRO A 20 32.03 -10.17 -24.15
CA PRO A 20 32.78 -9.82 -22.95
C PRO A 20 32.95 -8.32 -22.72
N ALA A 21 33.12 -7.53 -23.79
CA ALA A 21 33.30 -6.08 -23.67
C ALA A 21 32.01 -5.41 -23.17
N LEU A 22 30.85 -5.87 -23.65
CA LEU A 22 29.55 -5.40 -23.19
C LEU A 22 29.29 -5.80 -21.73
N ILE A 23 29.62 -7.03 -21.34
CA ILE A 23 29.48 -7.50 -19.96
C ILE A 23 30.28 -6.59 -19.00
N GLU A 24 31.53 -6.30 -19.35
CA GLU A 24 32.38 -5.45 -18.51
C GLU A 24 31.88 -4.00 -18.47
N ALA A 25 31.43 -3.47 -19.61
CA ALA A 25 30.83 -2.14 -19.66
C ALA A 25 29.60 -2.02 -18.74
N VAL A 26 28.72 -3.04 -18.72
CA VAL A 26 27.55 -3.08 -17.83
C VAL A 26 27.97 -3.14 -16.36
N ARG A 27 28.95 -3.97 -16.01
CA ARG A 27 29.46 -4.08 -14.63
C ARG A 27 30.01 -2.74 -14.12
N GLN A 28 30.87 -2.09 -14.92
CA GLN A 28 31.46 -0.80 -14.54
C GLN A 28 30.40 0.31 -14.48
N GLY A 29 29.47 0.34 -15.44
CA GLY A 29 28.37 1.29 -15.46
C GLY A 29 27.51 1.18 -14.20
N ARG A 30 27.09 -0.04 -13.84
CA ARG A 30 26.33 -0.27 -12.60
C ARG A 30 27.16 0.13 -11.38
N LYS A 31 28.41 -0.30 -11.27
CA LYS A 31 29.26 0.09 -10.14
C LYS A 31 29.40 1.61 -9.99
N ALA A 32 29.44 2.36 -11.09
CA ALA A 32 29.48 3.81 -11.08
C ALA A 32 28.15 4.44 -10.64
N GLU A 33 27.00 3.94 -11.13
CA GLU A 33 25.68 4.39 -10.68
C GLU A 33 25.50 4.22 -9.17
N PHE A 34 25.94 3.08 -8.62
CA PHE A 34 25.80 2.78 -7.20
C PHE A 34 26.65 3.67 -6.29
N ARG A 35 27.73 4.29 -6.78
CA ARG A 35 28.51 5.27 -5.99
C ARG A 35 27.71 6.52 -5.64
N ASN A 36 26.71 6.87 -6.43
CA ASN A 36 25.84 8.01 -6.18
C ASN A 36 24.76 7.71 -5.13
N PHE A 37 24.55 6.42 -4.82
CA PHE A 37 23.67 5.99 -3.75
C PHE A 37 24.52 5.68 -2.52
N SER A 38 24.10 6.10 -1.33
CA SER A 38 24.81 5.85 -0.05
C SER A 38 24.74 4.39 0.41
N TRP A 39 24.86 3.43 -0.53
CA TRP A 39 24.87 2.01 -0.25
C TRP A 39 26.27 1.56 0.15
N LYS A 40 26.36 0.79 1.24
CA LYS A 40 27.64 0.35 1.82
C LYS A 40 28.20 -0.93 1.17
N GLU A 41 27.42 -1.58 0.32
CA GLU A 41 27.73 -2.88 -0.28
C GLU A 41 27.97 -2.76 -1.78
N GLU A 42 28.86 -3.59 -2.31
CA GLU A 42 29.06 -3.71 -3.75
C GLU A 42 27.80 -4.29 -4.41
N PRO A 43 27.33 -3.74 -5.55
CA PRO A 43 26.16 -4.26 -6.22
C PRO A 43 26.42 -5.70 -6.72
N PRO A 44 25.40 -6.59 -6.68
CA PRO A 44 25.51 -7.93 -7.26
C PRO A 44 25.90 -7.88 -8.73
N ASP A 45 26.75 -8.82 -9.17
CA ASP A 45 27.14 -8.92 -10.58
C ASP A 45 25.91 -9.19 -11.46
N PRO A 46 25.54 -8.28 -12.37
CA PRO A 46 24.35 -8.45 -13.18
C PRO A 46 24.45 -9.59 -14.19
N GLN A 47 25.65 -10.03 -14.58
CA GLN A 47 25.83 -11.17 -15.49
C GLN A 47 25.82 -12.53 -14.74
N SER A 48 25.88 -12.52 -13.41
CA SER A 48 25.88 -13.76 -12.62
C SER A 48 24.51 -14.44 -12.66
N VAL A 49 24.52 -15.76 -12.93
CA VAL A 49 23.32 -16.61 -12.84
C VAL A 49 22.69 -16.54 -11.44
N GLU A 50 23.50 -16.37 -10.40
CA GLU A 50 23.01 -16.26 -9.03
C GLU A 50 22.14 -15.00 -8.82
N THR A 51 22.48 -13.88 -9.46
CA THR A 51 21.69 -12.63 -9.40
C THR A 51 20.29 -12.84 -10.00
N PHE A 52 20.20 -13.58 -11.11
CA PHE A 52 18.92 -13.99 -11.69
C PHE A 52 18.16 -14.94 -10.76
N LEU A 53 18.82 -15.98 -10.24
CA LEU A 53 18.18 -16.97 -9.38
C LEU A 53 17.65 -16.36 -8.07
N LYS A 54 18.36 -15.40 -7.47
CA LYS A 54 17.89 -14.63 -6.30
C LYS A 54 16.65 -13.80 -6.57
N SER A 55 16.40 -13.46 -7.84
CA SER A 55 15.22 -12.69 -8.26
C SER A 55 14.04 -13.57 -8.66
N LYS A 56 14.14 -14.89 -8.53
CA LYS A 56 13.03 -15.80 -8.78
C LYS A 56 12.05 -15.79 -7.61
N MET A 57 10.77 -15.59 -7.94
CA MET A 57 9.67 -15.63 -6.98
C MET A 57 9.38 -17.05 -6.51
N ASP A 58 9.02 -17.19 -5.23
CA ASP A 58 8.48 -18.42 -4.66
C ASP A 58 6.95 -18.34 -4.62
N TRP A 59 6.33 -18.84 -5.69
CA TRP A 59 4.88 -18.79 -5.89
C TRP A 59 4.09 -19.52 -4.80
N GLU A 60 4.68 -20.51 -4.13
CA GLU A 60 3.99 -21.26 -3.08
C GLU A 60 3.83 -20.46 -1.79
N LYS A 61 4.64 -19.41 -1.58
CA LYS A 61 4.51 -18.52 -0.41
C LYS A 61 3.17 -17.84 -0.35
N ARG A 62 2.56 -17.45 -1.49
CA ARG A 62 1.26 -16.75 -1.53
C ARG A 62 0.12 -17.51 -0.84
N ASN A 63 0.30 -18.80 -0.58
CA ASN A 63 -0.67 -19.67 0.08
C ASN A 63 -0.35 -19.93 1.56
N LYS A 64 0.68 -19.30 2.13
CA LYS A 64 1.21 -19.58 3.49
C LYS A 64 1.22 -18.35 4.38
N ASP A 65 0.91 -18.53 5.66
CA ASP A 65 1.13 -17.58 6.76
C ASP A 65 0.79 -16.11 6.43
N ARG A 66 1.71 -15.17 6.73
CA ARG A 66 1.57 -13.73 6.47
C ARG A 66 1.37 -13.39 5.00
N HIS A 67 1.94 -14.19 4.09
CA HIS A 67 1.87 -13.93 2.66
C HIS A 67 0.45 -14.17 2.14
N LYS A 68 -0.21 -15.23 2.64
CA LYS A 68 -1.62 -15.47 2.36
C LYS A 68 -2.52 -14.37 2.89
N VAL A 69 -2.27 -13.89 4.11
CA VAL A 69 -3.03 -12.79 4.71
C VAL A 69 -2.91 -11.52 3.85
N LEU A 70 -1.70 -11.18 3.40
CA LEU A 70 -1.49 -10.03 2.51
C LEU A 70 -2.17 -10.23 1.14
N MET A 71 -2.10 -11.44 0.57
CA MET A 71 -2.79 -11.78 -0.68
C MET A 71 -4.31 -11.59 -0.56
N ASP A 72 -4.90 -12.04 0.54
CA ASP A 72 -6.33 -11.89 0.79
C ASP A 72 -6.71 -10.43 1.07
N PHE A 73 -5.84 -9.66 1.71
CA PHE A 73 -5.99 -8.21 1.88
C PHE A 73 -6.03 -7.48 0.53
N TYR A 74 -5.07 -7.75 -0.37
CA TYR A 74 -5.06 -7.18 -1.73
C TYR A 74 -6.30 -7.57 -2.52
N LYS A 75 -6.72 -8.84 -2.46
CA LYS A 75 -7.97 -9.30 -3.10
C LYS A 75 -9.18 -8.53 -2.57
N HIS A 76 -9.26 -8.32 -1.26
CA HIS A 76 -10.35 -7.57 -0.64
C HIS A 76 -10.37 -6.11 -1.11
N LEU A 77 -9.22 -5.43 -1.14
CA LEU A 77 -9.10 -4.06 -1.69
C LEU A 77 -9.48 -3.96 -3.16
N LEU A 78 -9.05 -4.92 -3.98
CA LEU A 78 -9.42 -4.98 -5.38
C LEU A 78 -10.92 -5.26 -5.57
N SER A 79 -11.53 -6.05 -4.69
CA SER A 79 -12.97 -6.27 -4.67
C SER A 79 -13.70 -4.97 -4.40
N LEU A 80 -13.37 -4.26 -3.30
CA LEU A 80 -13.94 -2.96 -2.95
C LEU A 80 -13.79 -1.94 -4.10
N ARG A 81 -12.61 -1.87 -4.72
CA ARG A 81 -12.34 -0.99 -5.85
C ARG A 81 -13.24 -1.28 -7.05
N LYS A 82 -13.59 -2.55 -7.30
CA LYS A 82 -14.45 -2.96 -8.42
C LYS A 82 -15.94 -2.75 -8.10
N THR A 83 -16.35 -3.03 -6.87
CA THR A 83 -17.78 -3.07 -6.50
C THR A 83 -18.33 -1.71 -6.10
N ILE A 84 -17.50 -0.81 -5.54
CA ILE A 84 -17.96 0.50 -5.07
C ILE A 84 -17.86 1.53 -6.20
N PRO A 85 -18.98 2.12 -6.68
CA PRO A 85 -18.99 3.08 -7.80
C PRO A 85 -18.04 4.27 -7.64
N ALA A 86 -17.93 4.80 -6.42
CA ALA A 86 -17.03 5.91 -6.10
C ALA A 86 -15.52 5.56 -6.24
N LEU A 87 -15.17 4.27 -6.19
CA LEU A 87 -13.79 3.78 -6.36
C LEU A 87 -13.51 3.27 -7.77
N SER A 88 -14.51 2.71 -8.45
CA SER A 88 -14.37 2.15 -9.79
C SER A 88 -14.34 3.22 -10.88
N SER A 89 -14.93 4.40 -10.64
CA SER A 89 -14.89 5.54 -11.56
C SER A 89 -13.75 6.50 -11.23
N LEU A 90 -12.87 6.76 -12.20
CA LEU A 90 -11.64 7.54 -12.04
C LEU A 90 -11.82 9.04 -12.36
N ASP A 91 -12.95 9.63 -11.94
CA ASP A 91 -13.19 11.06 -12.11
C ASP A 91 -12.43 11.87 -11.05
N LYS A 92 -11.62 12.83 -11.50
CA LYS A 92 -10.89 13.76 -10.62
C LYS A 92 -11.77 14.88 -10.07
N LYS A 93 -12.92 15.16 -10.69
CA LYS A 93 -13.89 16.14 -10.20
C LYS A 93 -14.63 15.66 -8.95
N ASN A 94 -14.78 14.33 -8.81
CA ASN A 94 -15.44 13.70 -7.67
C ASN A 94 -14.43 13.13 -6.65
N LEU A 95 -13.44 13.94 -6.31
CA LEU A 95 -12.36 13.63 -5.39
C LEU A 95 -11.97 14.89 -4.60
N THR A 96 -11.81 14.74 -3.29
CA THR A 96 -11.15 15.75 -2.44
C THR A 96 -10.11 15.06 -1.58
N VAL A 97 -8.98 15.74 -1.36
CA VAL A 97 -7.90 15.26 -0.51
C VAL A 97 -7.50 16.41 0.41
N ASN A 98 -7.46 16.15 1.71
CA ASN A 98 -7.02 17.10 2.73
C ASN A 98 -5.97 16.42 3.61
N GLY A 99 -5.07 17.19 4.22
CA GLY A 99 -4.02 16.64 5.07
C GLY A 99 -3.85 17.43 6.36
N LEU A 100 -3.42 16.73 7.41
CA LEU A 100 -2.89 17.32 8.63
C LEU A 100 -1.39 17.01 8.65
N GLU A 101 -0.58 17.96 8.18
CA GLU A 101 0.86 17.77 7.94
C GLU A 101 1.62 17.44 9.23
N GLY A 102 1.29 18.12 10.33
CA GLY A 102 1.94 17.89 11.63
C GLY A 102 1.72 16.47 12.17
N GLU A 103 0.52 15.95 11.97
CA GLU A 103 0.08 14.64 12.42
C GLU A 103 0.39 13.53 11.41
N LYS A 104 0.76 13.90 10.17
CA LYS A 104 0.98 13.01 9.02
C LYS A 104 -0.27 12.20 8.65
N ILE A 105 -1.42 12.87 8.65
CA ILE A 105 -2.71 12.28 8.27
C ILE A 105 -3.14 12.79 6.90
N ILE A 106 -3.62 11.88 6.04
CA ILE A 106 -4.31 12.23 4.79
C ILE A 106 -5.75 11.74 4.86
N PHE A 107 -6.68 12.64 4.56
CA PHE A 107 -8.08 12.34 4.31
C PHE A 107 -8.33 12.33 2.81
N MET A 108 -9.01 11.32 2.31
CA MET A 108 -9.45 11.24 0.93
C MET A 108 -10.95 10.97 0.89
N ARG A 109 -11.69 11.80 0.17
CA ARG A 109 -13.11 11.55 -0.11
C ARG A 109 -13.33 11.41 -1.61
N ARG A 110 -14.04 10.36 -2.00
CA ARG A 110 -14.51 10.13 -3.38
C ARG A 110 -16.01 9.96 -3.38
N TRP A 111 -16.67 10.32 -4.47
CA TRP A 111 -18.10 10.07 -4.63
C TRP A 111 -18.47 9.78 -6.06
N LYS A 112 -19.58 9.09 -6.26
CA LYS A 112 -20.23 8.93 -7.55
C LYS A 112 -21.68 8.55 -7.29
N ASP A 113 -22.59 9.24 -7.97
CA ASP A 113 -24.03 9.06 -7.79
C ASP A 113 -24.40 9.15 -6.29
N SER A 114 -25.02 8.12 -5.72
CA SER A 114 -25.35 8.06 -4.30
C SER A 114 -24.25 7.48 -3.39
N THR A 115 -23.16 6.97 -3.96
CA THR A 115 -22.07 6.32 -3.21
C THR A 115 -20.99 7.33 -2.84
N HIS A 116 -20.63 7.36 -1.56
CA HIS A 116 -19.54 8.16 -1.03
C HIS A 116 -18.55 7.30 -0.26
N VAL A 117 -17.26 7.54 -0.47
CA VAL A 117 -16.18 6.88 0.27
C VAL A 117 -15.33 7.91 0.97
N PHE A 118 -14.98 7.65 2.22
CA PHE A 118 -14.07 8.44 3.03
C PHE A 118 -12.94 7.55 3.55
N ILE A 119 -11.69 7.92 3.26
CA ILE A 119 -10.50 7.16 3.62
C ILE A 119 -9.59 8.04 4.48
N ILE A 120 -9.07 7.47 5.55
CA ILE A 120 -8.09 8.11 6.44
C ILE A 120 -6.82 7.28 6.39
N PHE A 121 -5.70 7.92 6.06
CA PHE A 121 -4.37 7.32 6.08
C PHE A 121 -3.54 7.96 7.19
N ASN A 122 -2.96 7.14 8.06
CA ASN A 122 -2.00 7.58 9.07
C ASN A 122 -0.59 7.17 8.65
N PHE A 123 0.22 8.14 8.21
CA PHE A 123 1.63 7.93 7.86
C PHE A 123 2.57 8.13 9.05
N ASN A 124 2.05 8.42 10.24
CA ASN A 124 2.83 8.42 11.47
C ASN A 124 3.06 6.99 11.98
N CYS A 125 4.20 6.74 12.60
CA CYS A 125 4.49 5.46 13.25
C CYS A 125 3.71 5.28 14.56
N SER A 126 3.16 6.35 15.12
CA SER A 126 2.36 6.33 16.35
C SER A 126 0.85 6.41 16.06
N ARG A 127 0.05 6.03 17.07
CA ARG A 127 -1.39 6.32 17.06
C ARG A 127 -1.61 7.84 17.06
N VAL A 128 -2.62 8.30 16.32
CA VAL A 128 -3.00 9.71 16.25
C VAL A 128 -4.48 9.83 16.59
N LYS A 129 -4.81 10.80 17.45
CA LYS A 129 -6.18 11.14 17.84
C LYS A 129 -6.61 12.38 17.05
N ILE A 130 -7.74 12.31 16.36
CA ILE A 130 -8.22 13.36 15.44
C ILE A 130 -9.74 13.45 15.45
N ILE A 131 -10.26 14.60 15.03
CA ILE A 131 -11.65 14.75 14.59
C ILE A 131 -11.60 14.87 13.06
N PRO A 132 -11.98 13.82 12.31
CA PRO A 132 -11.90 13.84 10.86
C PRO A 132 -12.97 14.79 10.29
N PRO A 133 -12.71 15.45 9.14
CA PRO A 133 -13.64 16.38 8.51
C PRO A 133 -14.75 15.63 7.75
N VAL A 134 -15.49 14.80 8.48
CA VAL A 134 -16.60 14.00 7.94
C VAL A 134 -17.87 14.84 7.92
N LEU A 135 -18.61 14.76 6.80
CA LEU A 135 -19.90 15.43 6.64
C LEU A 135 -21.01 14.62 7.30
N ASP A 136 -22.13 15.29 7.64
CA ASP A 136 -23.30 14.70 8.29
C ASP A 136 -23.78 13.37 7.68
N GLY A 137 -24.32 12.52 8.55
CA GLY A 137 -24.79 11.17 8.25
C GLY A 137 -23.87 10.09 8.81
N GLY A 138 -24.42 8.90 9.03
CA GLY A 138 -23.65 7.74 9.51
C GLY A 138 -22.84 7.12 8.38
N TRP A 139 -21.52 7.02 8.58
CA TRP A 139 -20.60 6.35 7.66
C TRP A 139 -20.24 4.98 8.21
N GLU A 140 -20.40 3.93 7.41
CA GLU A 140 -20.13 2.55 7.82
C GLU A 140 -18.69 2.14 7.47
N LYS A 141 -17.97 1.53 8.42
CA LYS A 141 -16.60 1.06 8.22
C LYS A 141 -16.57 -0.14 7.29
N MET A 142 -15.86 -0.01 6.17
CA MET A 142 -15.71 -1.08 5.18
C MET A 142 -14.45 -1.91 5.41
N ILE A 143 -13.35 -1.27 5.82
CA ILE A 143 -12.07 -1.93 6.09
C ILE A 143 -11.23 -1.07 7.03
N ASP A 144 -10.51 -1.71 7.96
CA ASP A 144 -9.42 -1.10 8.73
C ASP A 144 -8.19 -2.01 8.67
N SER A 145 -7.08 -1.50 8.16
CA SER A 145 -5.84 -2.28 8.00
C SER A 145 -5.24 -2.75 9.33
N SER A 146 -5.71 -2.21 10.46
CA SER A 146 -5.31 -2.59 11.81
C SER A 146 -6.07 -3.79 12.35
N GLU A 147 -7.09 -4.30 11.67
CA GLU A 147 -7.88 -5.44 12.14
C GLU A 147 -7.03 -6.72 12.23
N THR A 148 -7.35 -7.57 13.21
CA THR A 148 -6.60 -8.79 13.50
C THR A 148 -6.69 -9.81 12.36
N ILE A 149 -7.75 -9.77 11.56
CA ILE A 149 -7.89 -10.59 10.34
C ILE A 149 -6.79 -10.31 9.31
N TRP A 150 -6.17 -9.13 9.37
CA TRP A 150 -5.05 -8.71 8.52
C TRP A 150 -3.69 -8.80 9.22
N ASN A 151 -3.61 -9.56 10.32
CA ASN A 151 -2.47 -9.58 11.25
C ASN A 151 -2.14 -8.20 11.86
N GLY A 152 -3.12 -7.28 11.92
CA GLY A 152 -2.97 -5.98 12.57
C GLY A 152 -3.12 -6.05 14.10
N PRO A 153 -2.76 -4.97 14.83
CA PRO A 153 -2.79 -4.91 16.31
C PRO A 153 -4.19 -4.72 16.92
N GLY A 154 -5.24 -4.79 16.11
CA GLY A 154 -6.62 -4.51 16.49
C GLY A 154 -7.05 -3.06 16.21
N SER A 155 -8.24 -2.93 15.62
CA SER A 155 -8.92 -1.66 15.35
C SER A 155 -9.27 -0.93 16.66
N LEU A 156 -9.09 0.39 16.67
CA LEU A 156 -9.60 1.29 17.72
C LEU A 156 -10.79 2.13 17.23
N LEU A 157 -11.22 1.86 15.99
CA LEU A 157 -12.14 2.71 15.26
C LEU A 157 -13.56 2.16 15.32
N PRO A 158 -14.57 3.03 15.48
CA PRO A 158 -15.95 2.60 15.58
C PRO A 158 -16.44 1.98 14.26
N LYS A 159 -17.51 1.17 14.34
CA LYS A 159 -18.17 0.61 13.15
C LYS A 159 -18.86 1.69 12.32
N GLU A 160 -19.43 2.68 12.99
CA GLU A 160 -20.05 3.84 12.36
C GLU A 160 -19.28 5.11 12.77
N LEU A 161 -19.11 6.03 11.83
CA LEU A 161 -18.46 7.31 12.03
C LEU A 161 -19.43 8.44 11.71
N ASN A 162 -19.59 9.36 12.65
CA ASN A 162 -20.47 10.53 12.54
C ASN A 162 -19.65 11.83 12.55
N ALA A 163 -20.28 12.92 12.12
CA ALA A 163 -19.68 14.24 12.19
C ALA A 163 -19.39 14.63 13.64
N GLY A 164 -18.17 15.11 13.90
CA GLY A 164 -17.72 15.51 15.24
C GLY A 164 -17.16 14.37 16.12
N ASP A 165 -17.22 13.12 15.67
CA ASP A 165 -16.63 12.00 16.40
C ASP A 165 -15.11 12.16 16.51
N GLU A 166 -14.60 11.99 17.73
CA GLU A 166 -13.17 11.94 17.98
C GLU A 166 -12.69 10.49 17.90
N ILE A 167 -11.76 10.21 16.99
CA ILE A 167 -11.28 8.85 16.73
C ILE A 167 -9.77 8.74 16.95
N THR A 168 -9.31 7.51 17.20
CA THR A 168 -7.88 7.19 17.28
C THR A 168 -7.51 6.18 16.21
N ILE A 169 -6.64 6.56 15.28
CA ILE A 169 -6.11 5.67 14.23
C ILE A 169 -4.74 5.13 14.64
N ARG A 170 -4.47 3.85 14.36
CA ARG A 170 -3.16 3.21 14.63
C ARG A 170 -2.08 3.78 13.71
N GLY A 171 -0.82 3.69 14.14
CA GLY A 171 0.33 4.06 13.32
C GLY A 171 0.43 3.21 12.06
N PHE A 172 0.80 3.81 10.94
CA PHE A 172 0.85 3.17 9.61
C PHE A 172 -0.47 2.48 9.20
N GLY A 173 -1.59 2.87 9.80
CA GLY A 173 -2.90 2.31 9.50
C GLY A 173 -3.66 3.14 8.47
N PHE A 174 -4.60 2.51 7.77
CA PHE A 174 -5.66 3.21 7.08
C PHE A 174 -7.02 2.58 7.36
N VAL A 175 -8.05 3.40 7.23
CA VAL A 175 -9.45 2.98 7.35
C VAL A 175 -10.25 3.58 6.21
N MET A 176 -11.23 2.82 5.71
CA MET A 176 -12.19 3.31 4.74
C MET A 176 -13.60 3.14 5.28
N TYR A 177 -14.38 4.20 5.18
CA TYR A 177 -15.81 4.24 5.43
C TYR A 177 -16.58 4.49 4.14
N ASN A 178 -17.79 3.93 4.05
CA ASN A 178 -18.74 4.13 2.95
C ASN A 178 -20.01 4.79 3.49
N LYS A 179 -20.68 5.54 2.62
CA LYS A 179 -22.02 6.07 2.84
C LYS A 179 -22.81 5.94 1.55
N GLU A 180 -23.97 5.31 1.64
CA GLU A 180 -24.96 5.27 0.56
C GLU A 180 -26.13 6.20 0.92
N ASN A 181 -26.33 7.25 0.13
CA ASN A 181 -27.53 8.06 0.25
C ASN A 181 -28.69 7.30 -0.41
N ARG A 182 -29.67 6.85 0.38
CA ARG A 182 -30.94 6.33 -0.15
C ARG A 182 -31.77 7.43 -0.78
#